data_AF-A0A959ARV3-F1
#
_entry.id   AF-A0A959ARV3-F1
#
_cell.length_a   1.000
_cell.length_b   1.000
_cell.length_c   1.000
_cell.angle_alpha   90.00
_cell.angle_beta   90.00
_cell.angle_gamma   90.00
#
_symmetry.space_group_name_H-M   'P 1'
#
loop_
_entity.id
_entity.type
_entity.pdbx_description
1 polymer ?
#
loop_
_entity_poly.entity_id
_entity_poly.type
_entity_poly.pdbx_seq_one_letter_code
_entity_poly.pdbx_strand_id
1 'polypeptide(L)'
;MNKRIIQYLGLSLLIAAVAVVLSALGLALFDLTMKGAPALTWQFLTHFPKKGMTEGGIFPAIFGTTLVTLLSTLVAAPLGIGCAIYLNEYAADNIYTRLIRASIRNLAGVPSIVYGLFGVAIFVQWMGMGTSVLASGCTLGLLTLPSVITTTEEALRNVPRLTREGAFALGATKWETVRTVVLPS
;
A
#
# COMPACT_ATOMS: atom_id res chain seq x y z
N MET A 1 -23.76 -35.54 -28.49
CA MET A 1 -22.32 -35.50 -28.16
C MET A 1 -22.13 -35.98 -26.73
N ASN A 2 -21.30 -37.01 -26.50
CA ASN A 2 -21.18 -37.66 -25.19
C ASN A 2 -20.57 -36.69 -24.17
N LYS A 3 -21.27 -36.39 -23.06
CA LYS A 3 -20.86 -35.39 -22.05
C LYS A 3 -19.44 -35.64 -21.53
N ARG A 4 -19.02 -36.90 -21.45
CA ARG A 4 -17.66 -37.29 -21.05
C ARG A 4 -16.58 -36.86 -22.05
N ILE A 5 -16.85 -36.94 -23.35
CA ILE A 5 -15.89 -36.53 -24.40
C ILE A 5 -15.65 -35.01 -24.36
N ILE A 6 -16.72 -34.24 -24.15
CA ILE A 6 -16.63 -32.78 -24.00
C ILE A 6 -15.80 -32.41 -22.76
N GLN A 7 -15.97 -33.14 -21.66
CA GLN A 7 -15.19 -32.93 -20.44
C GLN A 7 -13.71 -33.25 -20.65
N TYR A 8 -13.36 -34.37 -21.29
CA TYR A 8 -11.96 -34.71 -21.56
C TYR A 8 -11.30 -33.71 -22.50
N LEU A 9 -11.98 -33.29 -23.58
CA LEU A 9 -11.47 -32.28 -24.51
C LEU A 9 -11.29 -30.92 -23.83
N GLY A 10 -12.25 -30.50 -23.02
CA GLY A 10 -12.17 -29.25 -22.26
C GLY A 10 -11.02 -29.28 -21.24
N LEU A 11 -10.85 -30.39 -20.52
CA LEU A 11 -9.77 -30.55 -19.55
C LEU A 11 -8.40 -30.60 -20.24
N SER A 12 -8.25 -31.33 -21.35
CA SER A 12 -6.99 -31.37 -22.09
C SER A 12 -6.60 -30.01 -22.66
N LEU A 13 -7.58 -29.24 -23.15
CA LEU A 13 -7.34 -27.89 -23.65
C LEU A 13 -6.92 -26.95 -22.51
N LEU A 14 -7.56 -27.04 -21.35
CA LEU A 14 -7.19 -26.25 -20.17
C LEU A 14 -5.77 -26.60 -19.69
N ILE A 15 -5.44 -27.89 -19.59
CA ILE A 15 -4.10 -28.35 -19.22
C ILE A 15 -3.06 -27.87 -20.24
N ALA A 16 -3.36 -27.93 -21.53
CA ALA A 16 -2.46 -27.42 -22.57
C ALA A 16 -2.25 -25.90 -22.46
N ALA A 17 -3.32 -25.13 -22.23
CA ALA A 17 -3.23 -23.69 -22.05
C ALA A 17 -2.38 -23.33 -20.81
N VAL A 18 -2.60 -24.01 -19.68
CA VAL A 18 -1.79 -23.85 -18.47
C VAL A 18 -0.34 -24.23 -18.73
N ALA A 19 -0.08 -25.34 -19.42
CA ALA A 19 1.26 -25.77 -19.77
C ALA A 19 1.98 -24.74 -20.64
N VAL A 20 1.31 -24.13 -21.62
CA VAL A 20 1.89 -23.06 -22.46
C VAL A 20 2.25 -21.84 -21.60
N VAL A 21 1.35 -21.39 -20.72
CA VAL A 21 1.62 -20.23 -19.84
C VAL A 21 2.79 -20.52 -18.90
N LEU A 22 2.81 -21.68 -18.26
CA LEU A 22 3.90 -22.07 -17.36
C LEU A 22 5.22 -22.25 -18.12
N SER A 23 5.19 -22.76 -19.35
CA SER A 23 6.38 -22.88 -20.19
C SER A 23 6.93 -21.52 -20.59
N ALA A 24 6.06 -20.59 -21.03
CA ALA A 24 6.47 -19.23 -21.36
C ALA A 24 7.06 -18.49 -20.15
N LEU A 25 6.42 -18.62 -18.98
CA LEU A 25 6.94 -18.07 -17.72
C LEU A 25 8.28 -18.71 -17.35
N GLY A 26 8.41 -20.03 -17.48
CA GLY A 26 9.64 -20.77 -17.19
C GLY A 26 10.79 -20.33 -18.10
N LEU A 27 10.54 -20.16 -19.40
CA LEU A 27 11.53 -19.65 -20.35
C LEU A 27 11.93 -18.20 -20.04
N ALA A 28 10.97 -17.33 -19.73
CA ALA A 28 11.26 -15.94 -19.38
C ALA A 28 12.11 -15.84 -18.10
N LEU A 29 11.80 -16.65 -17.08
CA LEU A 29 12.58 -16.71 -15.84
C LEU A 29 13.97 -17.32 -16.06
N PHE A 30 14.07 -18.34 -16.92
CA PHE A 30 15.36 -18.93 -17.29
C PHE A 30 16.26 -17.90 -18.00
N ASP A 31 15.72 -17.18 -18.98
CA ASP A 31 16.46 -16.13 -19.70
C ASP A 31 16.87 -14.98 -18.77
N LEU A 32 15.98 -14.56 -17.87
CA LEU A 32 16.24 -13.52 -16.88
C LEU A 32 17.36 -13.92 -15.91
N THR A 33 17.34 -15.15 -15.42
CA THR A 33 18.36 -15.63 -14.47
C THR A 33 19.70 -15.85 -15.15
N MET A 34 19.74 -16.49 -16.33
CA MET A 34 20.99 -16.73 -17.05
C MET A 34 21.68 -15.44 -17.48
N LYS A 35 20.94 -14.44 -17.96
CA LYS A 35 21.50 -13.15 -18.39
C LYS A 35 21.71 -12.17 -17.22
N GLY A 36 20.86 -12.25 -16.20
CA GLY A 36 20.86 -11.30 -15.07
C GLY A 36 21.76 -11.71 -13.91
N ALA A 37 21.96 -13.00 -13.64
CA ALA A 37 22.76 -13.46 -12.49
C ALA A 37 24.21 -12.94 -12.52
N PRO A 38 24.93 -12.92 -13.67
CA PRO A 38 26.28 -12.35 -13.72
C PRO A 38 26.33 -10.84 -13.45
N ALA A 39 25.22 -10.11 -13.67
CA ALA A 39 25.13 -8.68 -13.45
C ALA A 39 24.88 -8.32 -11.97
N LEU A 40 24.40 -9.27 -11.15
CA LEU A 40 24.16 -9.10 -9.71
C LEU A 40 25.46 -9.11 -8.91
N THR A 41 26.24 -8.04 -9.08
CA THR A 41 27.47 -7.81 -8.33
C THR A 41 27.22 -6.85 -7.17
N TRP A 42 28.12 -6.86 -6.18
CA TRP A 42 28.09 -5.86 -5.11
C TRP A 42 28.20 -4.42 -5.67
N GLN A 43 28.95 -4.26 -6.77
CA GLN A 43 29.07 -2.98 -7.46
C GLN A 43 27.72 -2.52 -8.04
N PHE A 44 26.95 -3.43 -8.63
CA PHE A 44 25.62 -3.13 -9.15
C PHE A 44 24.66 -2.63 -8.06
N LEU A 45 24.75 -3.15 -6.84
CA LEU A 45 23.88 -2.72 -5.73
C LEU A 45 24.28 -1.38 -5.11
N THR A 46 25.59 -1.08 -5.07
CA THR A 46 26.13 0.04 -4.27
C THR A 46 26.56 1.26 -5.09
N HIS A 47 26.77 1.11 -6.39
CA HIS A 47 27.20 2.23 -7.23
C HIS A 47 26.03 3.01 -7.83
N PHE A 48 26.34 4.23 -8.26
CA PHE A 48 25.45 5.07 -9.05
C PHE A 48 25.33 4.57 -10.49
N PRO A 49 24.19 4.81 -11.14
CA PRO A 49 23.99 4.44 -12.54
C PRO A 49 24.86 5.32 -13.44
N LYS A 50 25.32 4.74 -14.55
CA LYS A 50 26.11 5.39 -15.59
C LYS A 50 25.44 5.16 -16.95
N LYS A 51 25.78 6.00 -17.93
CA LYS A 51 25.28 5.91 -19.32
C LYS A 51 23.74 5.72 -19.40
N GLY A 52 22.98 6.45 -18.59
CA GLY A 52 21.52 6.36 -18.62
C GLY A 52 20.97 5.00 -18.16
N MET A 53 21.53 4.43 -17.09
CA MET A 53 21.14 3.14 -16.48
C MET A 53 21.57 1.88 -17.26
N THR A 54 22.32 2.01 -18.36
CA THR A 54 22.85 0.83 -19.07
C THR A 54 24.10 0.24 -18.41
N GLU A 55 24.76 1.01 -17.54
CA GLU A 55 25.94 0.60 -16.78
C GLU A 55 25.88 1.16 -15.35
N GLY A 56 26.78 0.71 -14.48
CA GLY A 56 26.84 1.16 -13.08
C GLY A 56 25.90 0.38 -12.18
N GLY A 57 25.34 1.05 -11.16
CA GLY A 57 24.48 0.41 -10.18
C GLY A 57 23.15 1.10 -9.95
N ILE A 58 22.33 0.50 -9.08
CA ILE A 58 20.95 0.91 -8.78
C ILE A 58 20.82 1.51 -7.37
N PHE A 59 21.93 1.85 -6.71
CA PHE A 59 21.93 2.34 -5.34
C PHE A 59 20.97 3.52 -5.12
N PRO A 60 20.96 4.58 -5.97
CA PRO A 60 20.05 5.71 -5.78
C PRO A 60 18.58 5.33 -5.91
N ALA A 61 18.25 4.32 -6.72
CA ALA A 61 16.88 3.81 -6.83
C ALA A 61 16.48 3.12 -5.53
N ILE A 62 17.31 2.21 -5.02
CA ILE A 62 17.05 1.51 -3.75
C ILE A 62 16.92 2.51 -2.59
N PHE A 63 17.89 3.41 -2.47
CA PHE A 63 17.92 4.38 -1.38
C PHE A 63 16.77 5.38 -1.50
N GLY A 64 16.52 5.90 -2.70
CA GLY A 64 15.43 6.82 -2.99
C GLY A 64 14.06 6.22 -2.71
N THR A 65 13.78 5.00 -3.19
CA THR A 65 12.51 4.32 -2.91
C THR A 65 12.35 4.06 -1.42
N THR A 66 13.41 3.61 -0.74
CA THR A 66 13.35 3.36 0.72
C THR A 66 13.02 4.64 1.48
N LEU A 67 13.69 5.75 1.20
CA LEU A 67 13.41 7.03 1.86
C LEU A 67 12.00 7.53 1.58
N VAL A 68 11.57 7.48 0.32
CA VAL A 68 10.23 7.92 -0.07
C VAL A 68 9.15 7.06 0.61
N THR A 69 9.33 5.74 0.67
CA THR A 69 8.41 4.83 1.36
C THR A 69 8.39 5.09 2.86
N LEU A 70 9.54 5.30 3.49
CA LEU A 70 9.63 5.64 4.91
C LEU A 70 8.90 6.95 5.21
N LEU A 71 9.15 8.01 4.43
CA LEU A 71 8.47 9.29 4.58
C LEU A 71 6.97 9.19 4.32
N SER A 72 6.55 8.47 3.28
CA SER A 72 5.14 8.21 2.99
C SER A 72 4.46 7.52 4.17
N THR A 73 5.11 6.53 4.78
CA THR A 73 4.60 5.83 5.96
C THR A 73 4.55 6.74 7.18
N LEU A 74 5.61 7.53 7.42
CA LEU A 74 5.65 8.50 8.53
C LEU A 74 4.58 9.57 8.43
N VAL A 75 4.11 9.91 7.23
CA VAL A 75 2.98 10.84 7.03
C VAL A 75 1.65 10.11 7.13
N ALA A 76 1.48 9.01 6.38
CA ALA A 76 0.21 8.32 6.24
C ALA A 76 -0.21 7.54 7.49
N ALA A 77 0.73 6.86 8.17
CA ALA A 77 0.42 6.03 9.32
C ALA A 77 -0.16 6.83 10.50
N PRO A 78 0.50 7.89 11.04
CA PRO A 78 -0.05 8.60 12.18
C PRO A 78 -1.35 9.33 11.84
N LEU A 79 -1.44 9.96 10.66
CA LEU A 79 -2.66 10.66 10.24
C LEU A 79 -3.81 9.68 9.99
N GLY A 80 -3.53 8.56 9.32
CA GLY A 80 -4.52 7.56 8.97
C GLY A 80 -5.03 6.78 10.17
N ILE A 81 -4.12 6.31 11.02
CA ILE A 81 -4.45 5.61 12.27
C ILE A 81 -5.20 6.55 13.21
N GLY A 82 -4.72 7.78 13.39
CA GLY A 82 -5.40 8.78 14.23
C GLY A 82 -6.83 9.08 13.74
N CYS A 83 -7.01 9.23 12.42
CA CYS A 83 -8.33 9.42 11.81
C CYS A 83 -9.23 8.19 12.04
N ALA A 84 -8.72 6.98 11.84
CA ALA A 84 -9.46 5.74 12.06
C ALA A 84 -9.87 5.55 13.54
N ILE A 85 -8.97 5.83 14.48
CA ILE A 85 -9.28 5.80 15.93
C ILE A 85 -10.39 6.80 16.24
N TYR A 86 -10.28 8.03 15.73
CA TYR A 86 -11.33 9.03 15.93
C TYR A 86 -12.67 8.56 15.36
N LEU A 87 -12.69 8.12 14.11
CA LEU A 87 -13.92 7.71 13.41
C LEU A 87 -14.57 6.46 14.01
N ASN A 88 -13.79 5.52 14.56
CA ASN A 88 -14.31 4.28 15.12
C ASN A 88 -14.68 4.42 16.60
N GLU A 89 -13.81 5.05 17.41
CA GLU A 89 -13.96 5.04 18.86
C GLU A 89 -14.64 6.33 19.37
N TYR A 90 -14.40 7.49 18.77
CA TYR A 90 -14.86 8.78 19.32
C TYR A 90 -16.04 9.41 18.57
N ALA A 91 -16.13 9.17 17.26
CA ALA A 91 -17.07 9.88 16.41
C ALA A 91 -18.51 9.32 16.54
N ALA A 92 -19.48 10.22 16.69
CA ALA A 92 -20.90 9.86 16.67
C ALA A 92 -21.40 9.60 15.24
N ASP A 93 -22.40 8.75 15.05
CA ASP A 93 -23.03 8.57 13.73
C ASP A 93 -23.93 9.78 13.40
N ASN A 94 -23.39 10.71 12.62
CA ASN A 94 -24.06 11.91 12.18
C ASN A 94 -23.70 12.23 10.73
N ILE A 95 -24.32 13.28 10.16
CA ILE A 95 -24.11 13.62 8.76
C ILE A 95 -22.65 13.98 8.44
N TYR A 96 -21.94 14.61 9.37
CA TYR A 96 -20.53 15.00 9.20
C TYR A 96 -19.62 13.77 9.14
N THR A 97 -19.81 12.80 10.04
CA THR A 97 -19.00 11.57 10.06
C THR A 97 -19.28 10.69 8.85
N ARG A 98 -20.54 10.63 8.40
CA ARG A 98 -20.90 9.98 7.13
C ARG A 98 -20.27 10.67 5.92
N LEU A 99 -20.23 12.01 5.90
CA LEU A 99 -19.58 12.78 4.83
C LEU A 99 -18.07 12.53 4.80
N ILE A 100 -17.39 12.57 5.96
CA ILE A 100 -15.95 12.28 6.06
C ILE A 100 -15.65 10.88 5.50
N ARG A 101 -16.45 9.88 5.91
CA ARG A 101 -16.30 8.49 5.45
C ARG A 101 -16.61 8.32 3.96
N ALA A 102 -17.50 9.13 3.40
CA ALA A 102 -17.73 9.18 1.95
C ALA A 102 -16.53 9.82 1.22
N SER A 103 -15.99 10.92 1.74
CA SER A 103 -14.80 11.57 1.19
C SER A 103 -13.58 10.65 1.17
N ILE A 104 -13.33 9.90 2.25
CA ILE A 104 -12.25 8.91 2.30
C ILE A 104 -12.43 7.84 1.22
N ARG A 105 -13.64 7.30 1.06
CA ARG A 105 -13.96 6.32 0.01
C ARG A 105 -13.80 6.89 -1.40
N ASN A 106 -14.20 8.14 -1.61
CA ASN A 106 -14.02 8.81 -2.90
C ASN A 106 -12.53 9.04 -3.19
N LEU A 107 -11.73 9.43 -2.21
CA LEU A 107 -10.28 9.58 -2.34
C LEU A 107 -9.62 8.25 -2.74
N ALA A 108 -10.04 7.13 -2.14
CA ALA A 108 -9.54 5.80 -2.52
C ALA A 108 -9.83 5.43 -3.99
N GLY A 109 -10.86 6.02 -4.61
CA GLY A 109 -11.19 5.81 -6.02
C GLY A 109 -10.44 6.72 -6.99
N VAL A 110 -9.66 7.69 -6.51
CA VAL A 110 -8.93 8.63 -7.36
C VAL A 110 -7.72 7.93 -8.00
N PRO A 111 -7.52 8.03 -9.33
CA PRO A 111 -6.35 7.46 -10.00
C PRO A 111 -5.02 8.04 -9.47
N SER A 112 -3.99 7.19 -9.37
CA SER A 112 -2.68 7.59 -8.83
C SER A 112 -2.02 8.75 -9.57
N ILE A 113 -2.25 8.90 -10.88
CA ILE A 113 -1.71 10.00 -11.68
C ILE A 113 -2.22 11.37 -11.21
N VAL A 114 -3.46 11.42 -10.72
CA VAL A 114 -4.07 12.65 -10.20
C VAL A 114 -3.33 13.09 -8.94
N TYR A 115 -3.05 12.17 -8.02
CA TYR A 115 -2.22 12.44 -6.85
C TYR A 115 -0.83 12.95 -7.23
N GLY A 116 -0.21 12.38 -8.28
CA GLY A 116 1.08 12.87 -8.80
C GLY A 116 1.03 14.33 -9.24
N LEU A 117 0.01 14.71 -10.02
CA LEU A 117 -0.17 16.10 -10.47
C LEU A 117 -0.48 17.06 -9.30
N PHE A 118 -1.32 16.64 -8.36
CA PHE A 118 -1.60 17.41 -7.14
C PHE A 118 -0.34 17.59 -6.28
N GLY A 119 0.49 16.55 -6.18
CA GLY A 119 1.76 16.60 -5.47
C GLY A 119 2.72 17.65 -6.04
N VAL A 120 2.79 17.75 -7.37
CA VAL A 120 3.56 18.80 -8.04
C VAL A 120 2.99 20.20 -7.73
N ALA A 121 1.67 20.38 -7.87
CA ALA A 121 1.05 21.68 -7.62
C ALA A 121 1.24 22.14 -6.16
N ILE A 122 1.01 21.26 -5.19
CA ILE A 122 1.01 21.60 -3.76
C ILE A 122 2.43 21.61 -3.20
N PHE A 123 3.15 20.50 -3.29
CA PHE A 123 4.44 20.35 -2.60
C PHE A 123 5.58 20.99 -3.38
N VAL A 124 5.63 20.78 -4.70
CA VAL A 124 6.75 21.27 -5.52
C VAL A 124 6.62 22.78 -5.78
N GLN A 125 5.47 23.22 -6.27
CA GLN A 125 5.26 24.61 -6.70
C GLN A 125 4.82 25.51 -5.56
N TRP A 126 3.73 25.17 -4.87
CA TRP A 126 3.15 26.06 -3.85
C TRP A 126 3.97 26.11 -2.55
N MET A 127 4.41 24.97 -2.04
CA MET A 127 5.26 24.89 -0.84
C MET A 127 6.76 25.07 -1.14
N GLY A 128 7.15 25.19 -2.41
CA GLY A 128 8.55 25.42 -2.81
C GLY A 128 9.52 24.30 -2.45
N MET A 129 9.05 23.07 -2.24
CA MET A 129 9.91 21.94 -1.82
C MET A 129 10.79 21.40 -2.96
N GLY A 130 10.58 21.87 -4.19
CA GLY A 130 11.28 21.41 -5.39
C GLY A 130 11.01 19.93 -5.70
N THR A 131 11.66 19.40 -6.74
CA THR A 131 11.63 17.96 -7.07
C THR A 131 12.47 17.19 -6.06
N SER A 132 11.89 16.90 -4.90
CA SER A 132 12.59 16.33 -3.75
C SER A 132 11.93 15.04 -3.23
N VAL A 133 12.73 14.29 -2.45
CA VAL A 133 12.29 13.10 -1.73
C VAL A 133 11.16 13.42 -0.74
N LEU A 134 11.21 14.59 -0.11
CA LEU A 134 10.15 15.06 0.79
C LEU A 134 8.83 15.30 0.04
N ALA A 135 8.86 16.02 -1.09
CA ALA A 135 7.66 16.27 -1.88
C ALA A 135 7.03 14.95 -2.38
N SER A 136 7.86 14.02 -2.83
CA SER A 136 7.43 12.70 -3.30
C SER A 136 6.86 11.84 -2.16
N GLY A 137 7.51 11.86 -0.99
CA GLY A 137 7.06 11.16 0.21
C GLY A 137 5.71 11.67 0.72
N CYS A 138 5.51 12.99 0.79
CA CYS A 138 4.22 13.58 1.16
C CYS A 138 3.12 13.25 0.15
N THR A 139 3.43 13.31 -1.15
CA THR A 139 2.48 12.96 -2.22
C THR A 139 2.01 11.51 -2.11
N LEU A 140 2.96 10.58 -1.95
CA LEU A 140 2.64 9.17 -1.77
C LEU A 140 1.96 8.90 -0.44
N GLY A 141 2.30 9.64 0.61
CA GLY A 141 1.59 9.60 1.89
C GLY A 141 0.11 9.96 1.74
N LEU A 142 -0.22 11.00 0.98
CA LEU A 142 -1.62 11.35 0.69
C LEU A 142 -2.33 10.29 -0.18
N LEU A 143 -1.61 9.67 -1.11
CA LEU A 143 -2.15 8.59 -1.94
C LEU A 143 -2.49 7.35 -1.10
N THR A 144 -1.64 6.97 -0.14
CA THR A 144 -1.85 5.78 0.70
C THR A 144 -2.80 6.04 1.88
N LEU A 145 -3.04 7.31 2.23
CA LEU A 145 -3.84 7.71 3.37
C LEU A 145 -5.25 7.07 3.41
N PRO A 146 -6.06 7.04 2.32
CA PRO A 146 -7.39 6.44 2.38
C PRO A 146 -7.35 4.94 2.67
N SER A 147 -6.35 4.25 2.12
CA SER A 147 -6.12 2.82 2.39
C SER A 147 -5.82 2.61 3.87
N VAL A 148 -4.84 3.35 4.42
CA VAL A 148 -4.49 3.24 5.85
C VAL A 148 -5.68 3.53 6.76
N ILE A 149 -6.48 4.55 6.46
CA ILE A 149 -7.67 4.89 7.26
C ILE A 149 -8.67 3.74 7.23
N THR A 150 -9.04 3.26 6.03
CA THR A 150 -10.07 2.23 5.86
C THR A 150 -9.64 0.90 6.47
N THR A 151 -8.41 0.45 6.23
CA THR A 151 -7.90 -0.80 6.81
C THR A 151 -7.80 -0.72 8.34
N THR A 152 -7.38 0.42 8.88
CA THR A 152 -7.32 0.60 10.34
C THR A 152 -8.71 0.66 10.95
N GLU A 153 -9.66 1.37 10.33
CA GLU A 153 -11.03 1.44 10.84
C GLU A 153 -11.73 0.07 10.83
N GLU A 154 -11.52 -0.72 9.77
CA GLU A 154 -12.01 -2.09 9.68
C GLU A 154 -11.38 -2.99 10.76
N ALA A 155 -10.06 -2.87 10.98
CA ALA A 155 -9.38 -3.59 12.05
C ALA A 155 -9.95 -3.25 13.45
N LEU A 156 -10.10 -1.95 13.76
CA LEU A 156 -10.65 -1.50 15.05
C LEU A 156 -12.11 -1.95 15.24
N ARG A 157 -12.91 -1.98 14.16
CA ARG A 157 -14.30 -2.43 14.19
C ARG A 157 -14.42 -3.94 14.50
N ASN A 158 -13.41 -4.73 14.14
CA ASN A 158 -13.39 -6.17 14.38
C ASN A 158 -13.08 -6.54 15.84
N VAL A 159 -12.55 -5.61 16.64
CA VAL A 159 -12.36 -5.85 18.08
C VAL A 159 -13.73 -6.07 18.74
N PRO A 160 -13.95 -7.13 19.54
CA PRO A 160 -15.23 -7.40 20.18
C PRO A 160 -15.70 -6.25 21.10
N ARG A 161 -17.01 -6.03 21.22
CA ARG A 161 -17.55 -5.02 22.16
C ARG A 161 -17.31 -5.41 23.63
N LEU A 162 -17.35 -6.71 23.91
CA LEU A 162 -17.18 -7.26 25.25
C LEU A 162 -15.84 -6.89 25.90
N THR A 163 -14.76 -6.81 25.11
CA THR A 163 -13.44 -6.41 25.63
C THR A 163 -13.41 -4.94 26.05
N ARG A 164 -14.14 -4.07 25.34
CA ARG A 164 -14.30 -2.65 25.70
C ARG A 164 -15.16 -2.50 26.96
N GLU A 165 -16.29 -3.19 27.01
CA GLU A 165 -17.19 -3.17 28.16
C GLU A 165 -16.50 -3.70 29.43
N GLY A 166 -15.68 -4.75 29.30
CA GLY A 166 -14.85 -5.27 30.39
C GLY A 166 -13.84 -4.24 30.90
N ALA A 167 -13.18 -3.49 30.02
CA ALA A 167 -12.28 -2.42 30.42
C ALA A 167 -13.01 -1.29 31.16
N PHE A 168 -14.18 -0.87 30.67
CA PHE A 168 -15.01 0.13 31.34
C PHE A 168 -15.51 -0.34 32.72
N ALA A 169 -15.86 -1.62 32.87
CA ALA A 169 -16.26 -2.19 34.15
C ALA A 169 -15.14 -2.19 35.20
N LEU A 170 -13.87 -2.22 34.77
CA LEU A 170 -12.69 -2.06 35.62
C LEU A 170 -12.36 -0.59 35.93
N GLY A 171 -13.19 0.37 35.48
CA GLY A 171 -13.00 1.79 35.69
C GLY A 171 -12.01 2.45 34.71
N ALA A 172 -11.61 1.76 33.64
CA ALA A 172 -10.73 2.34 32.63
C ALA A 172 -11.45 3.47 31.87
N THR A 173 -10.73 4.55 31.62
CA THR A 173 -11.21 5.63 30.75
C THR A 173 -11.24 5.16 29.29
N LYS A 174 -11.95 5.92 28.44
CA LYS A 174 -12.01 5.67 27.00
C LYS A 174 -10.64 5.65 26.33
N TRP A 175 -9.75 6.59 26.70
CA TRP A 175 -8.40 6.62 26.16
C TRP A 175 -7.55 5.42 26.62
N GLU A 176 -7.66 5.04 27.90
CA GLU A 176 -6.97 3.86 28.41
C GLU A 176 -7.44 2.60 27.68
N THR A 177 -8.75 2.42 27.52
CA THR A 177 -9.33 1.29 26.78
C THR A 177 -8.81 1.23 25.35
N VAL A 178 -8.77 2.36 24.64
CA VAL A 178 -8.24 2.40 23.26
C VAL A 178 -6.76 2.02 23.24
N ARG A 179 -5.94 2.57 24.14
CA ARG A 179 -4.50 2.36 24.16
C ARG A 179 -4.09 0.95 24.60
N THR A 180 -4.76 0.37 25.60
CA THR A 180 -4.33 -0.88 26.24
C THR A 180 -5.08 -2.11 25.76
N VAL A 181 -6.29 -1.93 25.20
CA VAL A 181 -7.13 -3.05 24.74
C VAL A 181 -7.30 -2.98 23.23
N VAL A 182 -7.80 -1.87 22.68
CA VAL A 182 -8.20 -1.83 21.27
C VAL A 182 -7.00 -1.81 20.32
N LEU A 183 -5.99 -0.96 20.56
CA LEU A 183 -4.82 -0.86 19.68
C LEU A 183 -3.90 -2.09 19.69
N PRO A 184 -3.71 -2.81 20.81
CA PRO A 184 -2.89 -4.03 20.82
C PRO A 184 -3.60 -5.32 20.36
N SER A 185 -4.92 -5.29 20.19
CA SER A 185 -5.72 -6.46 19.75
C SER A 185 -5.57 -6.74 18.26
#